data_AF-A0A833SW44-F1
#
_entry.id   AF-A0A833SW44-F1
#
_cell.length_a   1.000
_cell.length_b   1.000
_cell.length_c   1.000
_cell.angle_alpha   90.00
_cell.angle_beta   90.00
_cell.angle_gamma   90.00
#
_symmetry.space_group_name_H-M   'P 1'
#
loop_
_entity.id
_entity.type
_entity.pdbx_description
1 polymer ?
#
loop_
_entity_poly.entity_id
_entity_poly.type
_entity_poly.pdbx_seq_one_letter_code
_entity_poly.pdbx_strand_id
1 'polypeptide(L)'
;MALFASARPFLDFHQTLRVNCMSVLLYLSGVLATLVVLAAQPGAVAQSTSLLHQRHLRDVVSSTWPSLRFHFKIKRNCMDIYGHKDFSLYANPVVSTDETSVLYDVFATFNSGIAVYNYTRVDGVPYLQTTEEDTTTKCLPSDMNDFPPINAIISALSEATPLSKTKKSIKCSGTLFKVKADDLNFILCASPNGLELYGSDMDITVRYRKHRVKIVAPRSDEDCEAEEVSSSVSSIGRALLTGTERYAT
;
A
#
# COMPACT_ATOMS: atom_id res chain seq x y z
N MET A 1 -32.71 -1.28 -46.33
CA MET A 1 -32.64 0.00 -45.59
C MET A 1 -33.59 -0.15 -44.40
N ALA A 2 -33.23 -0.30 -43.14
CA ALA A 2 -31.96 -0.33 -42.42
C ALA A 2 -32.12 -1.33 -41.24
N LEU A 3 -31.03 -2.02 -40.88
CA LEU A 3 -30.93 -2.86 -39.67
C LEU A 3 -30.31 -2.00 -38.56
N PHE A 4 -31.04 -1.77 -37.46
CA PHE A 4 -30.48 -1.28 -36.21
C PHE A 4 -30.09 -2.48 -35.34
N ALA A 5 -28.79 -2.73 -35.18
CA ALA A 5 -28.26 -3.62 -34.15
C ALA A 5 -27.79 -2.77 -32.97
N SER A 6 -28.42 -3.01 -31.82
CA SER A 6 -28.15 -2.37 -30.53
C SER A 6 -26.78 -2.76 -29.98
N ALA A 7 -25.90 -1.78 -29.81
CA ALA A 7 -24.64 -1.90 -29.08
C ALA A 7 -24.89 -1.82 -27.56
N ARG A 8 -25.15 -2.96 -26.92
CA ARG A 8 -25.03 -3.13 -25.46
C ARG A 8 -24.53 -4.54 -25.13
N PRO A 9 -23.20 -4.76 -25.11
CA PRO A 9 -22.66 -5.79 -24.21
C PRO A 9 -21.40 -5.38 -23.42
N PHE A 10 -20.88 -4.16 -23.58
CA PHE A 10 -19.54 -3.84 -23.05
C PHE A 10 -19.51 -3.40 -21.57
N LEU A 11 -20.60 -2.83 -21.03
CA LEU A 11 -20.64 -2.43 -19.61
C LEU A 11 -20.86 -3.60 -18.65
N ASP A 12 -21.64 -4.61 -19.03
CA ASP A 12 -22.04 -5.71 -18.13
C ASP A 12 -20.88 -6.68 -17.81
N PHE A 13 -19.94 -6.82 -18.74
CA PHE A 13 -18.79 -7.72 -18.55
C PHE A 13 -17.80 -7.18 -17.51
N HIS A 14 -17.63 -5.86 -17.44
CA HIS A 14 -16.74 -5.20 -16.46
C HIS A 14 -17.28 -5.31 -15.03
N GLN A 15 -18.60 -5.23 -14.86
CA GLN A 15 -19.24 -5.28 -13.54
C GLN A 15 -19.24 -6.71 -12.98
N THR A 16 -19.48 -7.71 -13.82
CA THR A 16 -19.47 -9.13 -13.42
C THR A 16 -18.05 -9.64 -13.06
N LEU A 17 -17.00 -9.13 -13.72
CA LEU A 17 -15.60 -9.45 -13.39
C LEU A 17 -15.15 -8.85 -12.05
N ARG A 18 -15.65 -7.65 -11.68
CA ARG A 18 -15.35 -7.00 -10.39
C ARG A 18 -15.95 -7.78 -9.21
N VAL A 19 -17.16 -8.33 -9.36
CA VAL A 19 -17.81 -9.13 -8.30
C VAL A 19 -16.97 -10.36 -7.93
N ASN A 20 -16.37 -11.05 -8.91
CA ASN A 20 -15.49 -12.20 -8.66
C ASN A 20 -14.12 -11.84 -8.04
N CYS A 21 -13.74 -10.57 -7.99
CA CYS A 21 -12.55 -10.12 -7.26
C CYS A 21 -12.86 -9.98 -5.76
N MET A 22 -14.07 -9.54 -5.40
CA MET A 22 -14.55 -9.48 -4.00
C MET A 22 -15.07 -10.83 -3.47
N SER A 23 -15.56 -11.73 -4.34
CA SER A 23 -16.31 -12.92 -3.91
C SER A 23 -15.50 -14.06 -3.28
N VAL A 24 -14.17 -13.99 -3.25
CA VAL A 24 -13.34 -15.05 -2.62
C VAL A 24 -13.18 -14.84 -1.10
N LEU A 25 -13.52 -13.66 -0.57
CA LEU A 25 -13.40 -13.36 0.87
C LEU A 25 -14.68 -13.60 1.69
N LEU A 26 -15.82 -13.90 1.07
CA LEU A 26 -17.11 -14.00 1.77
C LEU A 26 -17.57 -15.43 2.12
N TYR A 27 -16.74 -16.46 1.92
CA TYR A 27 -17.15 -17.87 2.15
C TYR A 27 -16.78 -18.47 3.52
N LEU A 28 -16.62 -17.67 4.58
CA LEU A 28 -16.44 -18.18 5.95
C LEU A 28 -17.24 -17.43 7.03
N SER A 29 -18.40 -16.86 6.73
CA SER A 29 -19.32 -16.40 7.80
C SER A 29 -20.36 -17.49 8.13
N GLY A 30 -19.91 -18.53 8.83
CA GLY A 30 -20.74 -19.58 9.38
C GLY A 30 -20.65 -19.62 10.90
N VAL A 31 -21.51 -18.83 11.56
CA VAL A 31 -22.03 -18.99 12.94
C VAL A 31 -21.03 -19.10 14.10
N LEU A 32 -20.98 -18.06 14.94
CA LEU A 32 -20.90 -18.21 16.40
C LEU A 32 -21.40 -16.93 17.08
N ALA A 33 -22.63 -16.98 17.56
CA ALA A 33 -23.15 -16.00 18.51
C ALA A 33 -22.38 -16.15 19.82
N THR A 34 -21.67 -15.11 20.24
CA THR A 34 -21.04 -15.05 21.57
C THR A 34 -21.41 -13.74 22.28
N LEU A 35 -21.65 -13.89 23.58
CA LEU A 35 -22.09 -12.88 24.53
C LEU A 35 -21.16 -11.66 24.55
N VAL A 36 -21.73 -10.47 24.43
CA VAL A 36 -21.03 -9.21 24.70
C VAL A 36 -20.90 -9.02 26.20
N VAL A 37 -19.71 -9.29 26.74
CA VAL A 37 -19.29 -8.76 28.04
C VAL A 37 -18.75 -7.35 27.77
N LEU A 38 -19.39 -6.33 28.35
CA LEU A 38 -18.87 -4.95 28.34
C LEU A 38 -17.60 -4.88 29.19
N ALA A 39 -16.46 -5.14 28.56
CA ALA A 39 -15.17 -4.67 29.05
C ALA A 39 -14.99 -3.24 28.55
N ALA A 40 -14.89 -2.26 29.46
CA ALA A 40 -14.47 -0.91 29.12
C ALA A 40 -13.05 -0.96 28.52
N GLN A 41 -12.94 -0.79 27.21
CA GLN A 41 -11.65 -0.75 26.52
C GLN A 41 -10.97 0.62 26.70
N PRO A 42 -9.68 0.70 27.08
CA PRO A 42 -8.91 1.93 27.05
C PRO A 42 -8.43 2.32 25.62
N GLY A 43 -9.19 1.97 24.57
CA GLY A 43 -8.74 2.05 23.18
C GLY A 43 -8.74 3.45 22.56
N ALA A 44 -9.67 4.33 22.96
CA ALA A 44 -9.80 5.67 22.37
C ALA A 44 -8.63 6.62 22.73
N VAL A 45 -8.00 6.39 23.89
CA VAL A 45 -6.86 7.20 24.35
C VAL A 45 -5.59 6.82 23.59
N ALA A 46 -5.39 5.54 23.28
CA ALA A 46 -4.21 5.08 22.56
C ALA A 46 -4.14 5.60 21.11
N GLN A 47 -5.29 5.60 20.40
CA GLN A 47 -5.38 6.09 19.02
C GLN A 47 -5.18 7.61 18.90
N SER A 48 -5.71 8.39 19.85
CA SER A 48 -5.52 9.83 19.86
C SER A 48 -4.06 10.21 20.16
N THR A 49 -3.39 9.48 21.07
CA THR A 49 -1.96 9.71 21.36
C THR A 49 -1.04 9.33 20.20
N SER A 50 -1.32 8.26 19.45
CA SER A 50 -0.49 7.87 18.31
C SER A 50 -0.58 8.88 17.16
N LEU A 51 -1.78 9.40 16.87
CA LEU A 51 -1.99 10.41 15.84
C LEU A 51 -1.35 11.76 16.18
N LEU A 52 -1.39 12.17 17.46
CA LEU A 52 -0.69 13.38 17.92
C LEU A 52 0.83 13.21 17.87
N HIS A 53 1.34 12.02 18.20
CA HIS A 53 2.76 11.70 18.04
C HIS A 53 3.17 11.77 16.57
N GLN A 54 2.34 11.26 15.66
CA GLN A 54 2.59 11.24 14.21
C GLN A 54 2.75 12.66 13.62
N ARG A 55 1.89 13.62 14.03
CA ARG A 55 2.01 15.03 13.61
C ARG A 55 3.30 15.69 14.10
N HIS A 56 3.83 15.28 15.25
CA HIS A 56 5.09 15.79 15.80
C HIS A 56 6.33 15.25 15.04
N LEU A 57 6.24 14.07 14.40
CA LEU A 57 7.35 13.48 13.65
C LEU A 57 7.69 14.24 12.36
N ARG A 58 6.80 15.10 11.85
CA ARG A 58 7.07 15.95 10.68
C ARG A 58 8.04 17.09 10.95
N ASP A 59 8.06 17.60 12.18
CA ASP A 59 8.82 18.82 12.51
C ASP A 59 10.29 18.51 12.87
N VAL A 60 10.63 17.22 13.03
CA VAL A 60 11.92 16.80 13.58
C VAL A 60 12.64 15.86 12.60
N VAL A 61 13.58 16.44 11.86
CA VAL A 61 14.69 15.78 11.13
C VAL A 61 14.33 15.10 9.80
N SER A 62 15.05 15.49 8.75
CA SER A 62 15.19 14.69 7.52
C SER A 62 15.76 13.32 7.91
N SER A 63 14.88 12.32 8.01
CA SER A 63 15.30 10.94 8.28
C SER A 63 16.42 10.49 7.32
N THR A 64 17.37 9.71 7.83
CA THR A 64 18.40 9.05 7.01
C THR A 64 17.81 7.93 6.14
N TRP A 65 16.57 7.52 6.42
CA TRP A 65 15.87 6.48 5.67
C TRP A 65 15.56 6.95 4.26
N PRO A 66 15.80 6.10 3.23
CA PRO A 66 15.59 6.49 1.85
C PRO A 66 14.09 6.65 1.55
N SER A 67 13.76 7.54 0.62
CA SER A 67 12.46 7.43 -0.06
C SER A 67 12.43 6.15 -0.89
N LEU A 68 11.25 5.58 -1.07
CA LEU A 68 11.04 4.37 -1.83
C LEU A 68 10.26 4.69 -3.10
N ARG A 69 10.63 4.07 -4.21
CA ARG A 69 9.78 3.95 -5.39
C ARG A 69 9.29 2.52 -5.46
N PHE A 70 7.98 2.34 -5.35
CA PHE A 70 7.36 1.06 -5.64
C PHE A 70 6.93 1.05 -7.10
N HIS A 71 7.17 -0.08 -7.76
CA HIS A 71 6.74 -0.33 -9.12
C HIS A 71 5.97 -1.63 -9.13
N PHE A 72 4.72 -1.55 -9.57
CA PHE A 72 3.78 -2.66 -9.56
C PHE A 72 3.61 -3.20 -10.95
N LYS A 73 3.62 -4.54 -11.05
CA LYS A 73 3.22 -5.27 -12.25
C LYS A 73 2.11 -6.24 -11.91
N ILE A 74 0.88 -5.82 -12.16
CA ILE A 74 -0.34 -6.57 -11.89
C ILE A 74 -0.47 -7.72 -12.89
N LYS A 75 -0.67 -8.93 -12.38
CA LYS A 75 -0.92 -10.16 -13.16
C LYS A 75 -2.40 -10.51 -13.20
N ARG A 76 -3.10 -10.28 -12.09
CA ARG A 76 -4.53 -10.54 -11.98
C ARG A 76 -5.33 -9.37 -12.54
N ASN A 77 -6.07 -9.62 -13.63
CA ASN A 77 -6.79 -8.57 -14.37
C ASN A 77 -7.75 -7.72 -13.52
N CYS A 78 -8.30 -8.25 -12.42
CA CYS A 78 -9.25 -7.52 -11.58
C CYS A 78 -8.61 -6.56 -10.57
N MET A 79 -7.28 -6.45 -10.55
CA MET A 79 -6.53 -5.56 -9.65
C MET A 79 -5.83 -4.42 -10.41
N ASP A 80 -6.27 -4.10 -11.63
CA ASP A 80 -5.77 -2.92 -12.31
C ASP A 80 -6.34 -1.64 -11.67
N ILE A 81 -5.56 -0.56 -11.75
CA ILE A 81 -5.98 0.74 -11.22
C ILE A 81 -6.28 1.62 -12.41
N TYR A 82 -7.55 1.96 -12.61
CA TYR A 82 -7.99 2.70 -13.80
C TYR A 82 -7.46 2.08 -15.12
N GLY A 83 -7.42 0.74 -15.22
CA GLY A 83 -6.86 0.04 -16.39
C GLY A 83 -5.34 -0.13 -16.40
N HIS A 84 -4.62 0.45 -15.44
CA HIS A 84 -3.16 0.36 -15.35
C HIS A 84 -2.74 -0.91 -14.61
N LYS A 85 -1.99 -1.77 -15.30
CA LYS A 85 -1.34 -2.96 -14.73
C LYS A 85 0.14 -2.78 -14.46
N ASP A 86 0.70 -1.69 -14.93
CA ASP A 86 2.11 -1.36 -14.81
C ASP A 86 2.21 0.11 -14.40
N PHE A 87 2.57 0.36 -13.15
CA PHE A 87 2.58 1.72 -12.60
C PHE A 87 3.62 1.86 -11.48
N SER A 88 3.85 3.09 -11.05
CA SER A 88 4.75 3.39 -9.94
C SER A 88 4.14 4.37 -8.96
N LEU A 89 4.55 4.25 -7.71
CA LEU A 89 4.26 5.22 -6.67
C LEU A 89 5.52 5.55 -5.87
N TYR A 90 5.48 6.71 -5.24
CA TYR A 90 6.56 7.24 -4.43
C TYR A 90 6.14 7.25 -2.98
N ALA A 91 7.06 6.90 -2.09
CA ALA A 91 6.80 6.81 -0.68
C ALA A 91 7.95 7.48 0.10
N ASN A 92 7.63 8.38 1.01
CA ASN A 92 8.59 9.05 1.88
C ASN A 92 8.43 8.57 3.32
N PRO A 93 9.51 8.15 3.99
CA PRO A 93 9.42 7.72 5.38
C PRO A 93 9.20 8.90 6.32
N VAL A 94 8.25 8.73 7.23
CA VAL A 94 8.01 9.49 8.47
C VAL A 94 8.40 8.55 9.61
N VAL A 95 9.59 8.77 10.17
CA VAL A 95 10.22 7.86 11.14
C VAL A 95 10.08 8.44 12.54
N SER A 96 9.82 7.59 13.54
CA SER A 96 9.81 8.01 14.93
C SER A 96 11.17 8.54 15.40
N THR A 97 11.20 9.36 16.44
CA THR A 97 12.44 9.93 17.00
C THR A 97 13.44 8.86 17.45
N ASP A 98 12.94 7.72 17.96
CA ASP A 98 13.75 6.57 18.37
C ASP A 98 14.01 5.56 17.23
N GLU A 99 13.52 5.88 16.03
CA GLU A 99 13.58 5.05 14.82
C GLU A 99 12.96 3.65 14.96
N THR A 100 12.12 3.41 15.97
CA THR A 100 11.48 2.11 16.19
C THR A 100 10.18 1.93 15.43
N SER A 101 9.58 3.01 14.92
CA SER A 101 8.39 2.96 14.07
C SER A 101 8.53 3.82 12.82
N VAL A 102 7.79 3.44 11.78
CA VAL A 102 7.75 4.17 10.52
C VAL A 102 6.34 4.17 9.93
N LEU A 103 5.98 5.30 9.34
CA LEU A 103 4.87 5.42 8.41
C LEU A 103 5.41 5.99 7.10
N TYR A 104 4.81 5.64 5.97
CA TYR A 104 5.15 6.25 4.69
C TYR A 104 4.03 7.15 4.19
N ASP A 105 4.40 8.40 3.88
CA ASP A 105 3.60 9.29 3.06
C ASP A 105 3.72 8.82 1.60
N VAL A 106 2.60 8.66 0.90
CA VAL A 106 2.54 8.04 -0.43
C VAL A 106 1.97 8.99 -1.46
N PHE A 107 2.51 8.96 -2.68
CA PHE A 107 1.99 9.70 -3.82
C PHE A 107 2.05 8.88 -5.11
N ALA A 108 0.96 8.94 -5.87
CA ALA A 108 0.88 8.35 -7.21
C ALA A 108 -0.04 9.17 -8.11
N THR A 109 0.22 9.12 -9.41
CA THR A 109 -0.59 9.78 -10.43
C THR A 109 -0.99 8.77 -11.50
N PHE A 110 -2.27 8.76 -11.86
CA PHE A 110 -2.85 7.91 -12.90
C PHE A 110 -3.59 8.77 -13.90
N ASN A 111 -3.30 8.59 -15.18
CA ASN A 111 -4.02 9.24 -16.27
C ASN A 111 -5.04 8.25 -16.85
N SER A 112 -6.31 8.63 -16.95
CA SER A 112 -7.35 7.81 -17.57
C SER A 112 -8.25 8.67 -18.44
N GLY A 113 -8.13 8.54 -19.76
CA GLY A 113 -8.81 9.42 -20.71
C GLY A 113 -8.38 10.88 -20.51
N ILE A 114 -9.34 11.74 -20.19
CA ILE A 114 -9.11 13.16 -19.89
C ILE A 114 -8.87 13.43 -18.39
N ALA A 115 -9.09 12.44 -17.53
CA ALA A 115 -8.98 12.58 -16.08
C ALA A 115 -7.58 12.25 -15.58
N VAL A 116 -7.09 13.02 -14.63
CA VAL A 116 -5.88 12.77 -13.85
C VAL A 116 -6.28 12.52 -12.40
N TYR A 117 -5.91 11.34 -11.89
CA TYR A 117 -6.14 10.92 -10.51
C TYR A 117 -4.82 10.99 -9.74
N ASN A 118 -4.75 11.85 -8.75
CA ASN A 118 -3.65 11.93 -7.81
C ASN A 118 -4.06 11.30 -6.49
N TYR A 119 -3.45 10.17 -6.19
CA TYR A 119 -3.57 9.55 -4.88
C TYR A 119 -2.47 10.09 -3.98
N THR A 120 -2.87 10.61 -2.83
CA THR A 120 -1.95 11.10 -1.80
C THR A 120 -2.35 10.51 -0.46
N ARG A 121 -1.41 9.89 0.25
CA ARG A 121 -1.58 9.55 1.66
C ARG A 121 -0.56 10.30 2.48
N VAL A 122 -1.01 11.04 3.48
CA VAL A 122 -0.19 11.91 4.30
C VAL A 122 -0.57 11.73 5.76
N ASP A 123 0.40 11.40 6.61
CA ASP A 123 0.19 11.13 8.04
C ASP A 123 -0.94 10.10 8.27
N GLY A 124 -1.08 9.13 7.36
CA GLY A 124 -2.10 8.08 7.42
C GLY A 124 -3.46 8.47 6.84
N VAL A 125 -3.66 9.74 6.49
CA VAL A 125 -4.90 10.27 5.89
C VAL A 125 -4.85 10.12 4.37
N PRO A 126 -5.82 9.44 3.75
CA PRO A 126 -5.83 9.28 2.30
C PRO A 126 -6.72 10.29 1.59
N TYR A 127 -6.19 10.80 0.48
CA TYR A 127 -6.83 11.77 -0.39
C TYR A 127 -6.82 11.26 -1.83
N LEU A 128 -7.94 11.47 -2.51
CA LEU A 128 -8.06 11.33 -3.94
C LEU A 128 -8.38 12.70 -4.54
N GLN A 129 -7.44 13.21 -5.32
CA GLN A 129 -7.65 14.42 -6.11
C GLN A 129 -7.89 14.02 -7.57
N THR A 130 -9.03 14.43 -8.11
CA THR A 130 -9.42 14.20 -9.51
C THR A 130 -9.37 15.52 -10.26
N THR A 131 -8.66 15.54 -11.38
CA THR A 131 -8.59 16.69 -12.29
C THR A 131 -9.13 16.28 -13.65
N GLU A 132 -10.23 16.90 -14.06
CA GLU A 132 -10.77 16.84 -15.42
C GLU A 132 -10.83 18.27 -15.97
N GLU A 133 -11.99 18.92 -15.95
CA GLU A 133 -12.15 20.36 -16.19
C GLU A 133 -11.82 21.16 -14.91
N ASP A 134 -12.35 20.70 -13.78
CA ASP A 134 -12.08 21.24 -12.45
C ASP A 134 -11.28 20.25 -11.61
N THR A 135 -10.64 20.76 -10.55
CA THR A 135 -9.97 19.95 -9.54
C THR A 135 -10.88 19.73 -8.35
N THR A 136 -11.12 18.47 -7.99
CA THR A 136 -11.85 18.09 -6.77
C THR A 136 -10.95 17.22 -5.90
N THR A 137 -11.02 17.41 -4.59
CA THR A 137 -10.33 16.57 -3.60
C THR A 137 -11.38 15.96 -2.69
N LYS A 138 -11.27 14.66 -2.46
CA LYS A 138 -12.09 13.92 -1.50
C LYS A 138 -11.22 12.99 -0.67
N CYS A 139 -11.76 12.51 0.45
CA CYS A 139 -11.17 11.38 1.15
C CYS A 139 -11.19 10.15 0.23
N LEU A 140 -10.19 9.28 0.35
CA LEU A 140 -10.24 8.04 -0.41
C LEU A 140 -11.43 7.21 0.07
N PRO A 141 -12.35 6.79 -0.82
CA PRO A 141 -13.46 5.95 -0.43
C PRO A 141 -12.96 4.61 0.13
N SER A 142 -13.50 4.17 1.26
CA SER A 142 -13.08 2.95 1.96
C SER A 142 -13.30 1.67 1.14
N ASP A 143 -14.12 1.73 0.09
CA ASP A 143 -14.40 0.65 -0.86
C ASP A 143 -13.43 0.64 -2.07
N MET A 144 -12.54 1.63 -2.20
CA MET A 144 -11.45 1.61 -3.18
C MET A 144 -10.31 0.67 -2.73
N ASN A 145 -10.61 -0.63 -2.68
CA ASN A 145 -9.65 -1.72 -2.52
C ASN A 145 -8.66 -1.85 -3.69
N ASP A 146 -8.81 -1.03 -4.73
CA ASP A 146 -7.97 -1.07 -5.92
C ASP A 146 -6.55 -0.51 -5.64
N PHE A 147 -6.35 0.25 -4.55
CA PHE A 147 -5.05 0.85 -4.26
C PHE A 147 -4.13 -0.07 -3.43
N PRO A 148 -2.85 -0.24 -3.82
CA PRO A 148 -1.92 -1.08 -3.07
C PRO A 148 -1.72 -0.60 -1.63
N PRO A 149 -1.84 -1.48 -0.63
CA PRO A 149 -1.73 -1.10 0.78
C PRO A 149 -0.24 -0.96 1.16
N ILE A 150 0.36 0.18 0.80
CA ILE A 150 1.81 0.39 0.95
C ILE A 150 2.27 0.22 2.39
N ASN A 151 1.59 0.83 3.36
CA ASN A 151 2.02 0.72 4.75
C ASN A 151 1.79 -0.69 5.34
N ALA A 152 0.84 -1.47 4.83
CA ALA A 152 0.72 -2.90 5.15
C ALA A 152 1.92 -3.70 4.60
N ILE A 153 2.36 -3.42 3.36
CA ILE A 153 3.59 -4.03 2.81
C ILE A 153 4.81 -3.64 3.65
N ILE A 154 4.92 -2.38 4.07
CA ILE A 154 6.01 -1.91 4.95
C ILE A 154 6.00 -2.68 6.28
N SER A 155 4.83 -2.82 6.91
CA SER A 155 4.68 -3.60 8.14
C SER A 155 5.09 -5.06 7.94
N ALA A 156 4.66 -5.67 6.84
CA ALA A 156 4.99 -7.05 6.49
C ALA A 156 6.49 -7.30 6.29
N LEU A 157 7.27 -6.30 5.87
CA LEU A 157 8.73 -6.43 5.75
C LEU A 157 9.41 -6.62 7.11
N SER A 158 8.83 -6.08 8.19
CA SER A 158 9.31 -6.33 9.55
C SER A 158 9.10 -7.77 10.01
N GLU A 159 8.18 -8.50 9.38
CA GLU A 159 7.84 -9.89 9.66
C GLU A 159 8.48 -10.87 8.65
N ALA A 160 9.36 -10.37 7.77
CA ALA A 160 10.01 -11.17 6.74
C ALA A 160 10.79 -12.33 7.36
N THR A 161 10.56 -13.55 6.84
CA THR A 161 11.23 -14.76 7.33
C THR A 161 12.25 -15.26 6.32
N PRO A 162 13.52 -15.51 6.71
CA PRO A 162 14.54 -15.99 5.77
C PRO A 162 14.16 -17.33 5.13
N LEU A 163 14.38 -17.44 3.83
CA LEU A 163 14.24 -18.70 3.10
C LEU A 163 15.62 -19.31 2.86
N SER A 164 15.77 -20.59 3.20
CA SER A 164 16.95 -21.36 2.80
C SER A 164 16.99 -21.48 1.27
N LYS A 165 18.18 -21.32 0.68
CA LYS A 165 18.42 -21.26 -0.79
C LYS A 165 18.11 -22.57 -1.56
N THR A 166 17.34 -23.48 -1.00
CA THR A 166 17.13 -24.85 -1.51
C THR A 166 16.01 -24.97 -2.55
N LYS A 167 15.30 -23.89 -2.92
CA LYS A 167 14.25 -23.92 -3.95
C LYS A 167 14.59 -23.01 -5.14
N LYS A 168 15.04 -23.64 -6.23
CA LYS A 168 15.59 -23.04 -7.47
C LYS A 168 14.55 -22.38 -8.41
N SER A 169 13.41 -21.88 -7.94
CA SER A 169 12.40 -21.31 -8.87
C SER A 169 12.61 -19.84 -9.23
N ILE A 170 13.27 -19.04 -8.38
CA ILE A 170 13.44 -17.60 -8.59
C ILE A 170 14.93 -17.27 -8.68
N LYS A 171 15.34 -16.58 -9.76
CA LYS A 171 16.70 -16.04 -9.89
C LYS A 171 16.85 -14.84 -8.94
N CYS A 172 17.44 -15.08 -7.79
CA CYS A 172 17.76 -14.05 -6.81
C CYS A 172 19.25 -14.06 -6.51
N SER A 173 19.94 -12.96 -6.82
CA SER A 173 21.35 -12.77 -6.46
C SER A 173 21.54 -12.34 -5.00
N GLY A 174 20.45 -12.02 -4.30
CA GLY A 174 20.44 -11.53 -2.93
C GLY A 174 19.92 -12.53 -1.90
N THR A 175 19.38 -12.01 -0.80
CA THR A 175 18.79 -12.82 0.27
C THR A 175 17.30 -13.03 0.02
N LEU A 176 16.84 -14.26 0.18
CA LEU A 176 15.44 -14.63 -0.01
C LEU A 176 14.68 -14.60 1.30
N PHE A 177 13.47 -14.06 1.26
CA PHE A 177 12.53 -14.05 2.37
C PHE A 177 11.13 -14.47 1.90
N LYS A 178 10.33 -14.98 2.83
CA LYS A 178 8.88 -15.04 2.69
C LYS A 178 8.28 -13.83 3.41
N VAL A 179 7.35 -13.16 2.74
CA VAL A 179 6.62 -11.99 3.24
C VAL A 179 5.14 -12.21 2.99
N LYS A 180 4.30 -11.83 3.97
CA LYS A 180 2.84 -11.82 3.83
C LYS A 180 2.34 -10.42 4.18
N ALA A 181 1.75 -9.73 3.21
CA ALA A 181 1.11 -8.43 3.40
C ALA A 181 -0.38 -8.61 3.16
N ASP A 182 -1.19 -8.45 4.21
CA ASP A 182 -2.60 -8.85 4.21
C ASP A 182 -2.77 -10.28 3.68
N ASP A 183 -3.60 -10.51 2.67
CA ASP A 183 -3.79 -11.83 2.05
C ASP A 183 -2.80 -12.14 0.92
N LEU A 184 -1.89 -11.21 0.62
CA LEU A 184 -0.91 -11.35 -0.44
C LEU A 184 0.37 -12.00 0.07
N ASN A 185 0.76 -13.11 -0.57
CA ASN A 185 1.98 -13.83 -0.26
C ASN A 185 3.05 -13.53 -1.31
N PHE A 186 4.25 -13.19 -0.83
CA PHE A 186 5.38 -12.87 -1.70
C PHE A 186 6.61 -13.71 -1.34
N ILE A 187 7.37 -14.05 -2.38
CA ILE A 187 8.79 -14.36 -2.24
C ILE A 187 9.56 -13.06 -2.48
N LEU A 188 10.28 -12.60 -1.48
CA LEU A 188 11.08 -11.39 -1.54
C LEU A 188 12.54 -11.76 -1.85
N CYS A 189 13.12 -11.11 -2.86
CA CYS A 189 14.55 -11.05 -3.10
C CYS A 189 15.08 -9.67 -2.69
N ALA A 190 15.95 -9.63 -1.68
CA ALA A 190 16.54 -8.38 -1.19
C ALA A 190 17.97 -8.20 -1.70
N SER A 191 18.27 -7.00 -2.20
CA SER A 191 19.59 -6.60 -2.68
C SER A 191 19.96 -5.20 -2.16
N PRO A 192 21.23 -4.78 -2.23
CA PRO A 192 21.63 -3.42 -1.84
C PRO A 192 20.93 -2.31 -2.64
N ASN A 193 20.43 -2.63 -3.84
CA ASN A 193 19.75 -1.67 -4.73
C ASN A 193 18.22 -1.68 -4.58
N GLY A 194 17.67 -2.49 -3.67
CA GLY A 194 16.23 -2.58 -3.44
C GLY A 194 15.72 -4.02 -3.37
N LEU A 195 14.40 -4.11 -3.45
CA LEU A 195 13.63 -5.32 -3.19
C LEU A 195 12.85 -5.73 -4.44
N GLU A 196 12.71 -7.04 -4.63
CA GLU A 196 11.83 -7.62 -5.65
C GLU A 196 10.92 -8.64 -4.97
N LEU A 197 9.63 -8.32 -4.90
CA LEU A 197 8.60 -9.17 -4.32
C LEU A 197 7.84 -9.85 -5.46
N TYR A 198 7.85 -11.18 -5.45
CA TYR A 198 7.21 -12.02 -6.45
C TYR A 198 5.95 -12.65 -5.86
N GLY A 199 4.78 -12.28 -6.40
CA GLY A 199 3.47 -12.77 -5.95
C GLY A 199 2.67 -13.43 -7.06
N SER A 200 1.58 -14.11 -6.70
CA SER A 200 0.63 -14.68 -7.67
C SER A 200 -0.13 -13.61 -8.44
N ASP A 201 -0.59 -12.58 -7.72
CA ASP A 201 -1.50 -11.56 -8.25
C ASP A 201 -0.75 -10.35 -8.82
N MET A 202 0.46 -10.08 -8.32
CA MET A 202 1.33 -9.00 -8.78
C MET A 202 2.80 -9.26 -8.44
N ASP A 203 3.69 -8.59 -9.15
CA ASP A 203 5.09 -8.40 -8.74
C ASP A 203 5.29 -6.94 -8.29
N ILE A 204 6.18 -6.74 -7.32
CA ILE A 204 6.51 -5.40 -6.80
C ILE A 204 8.02 -5.24 -6.80
N THR A 205 8.51 -4.22 -7.48
CA THR A 205 9.91 -3.79 -7.39
C THR A 205 9.99 -2.54 -6.53
N VAL A 206 10.75 -2.59 -5.44
CA VAL A 206 11.01 -1.45 -4.57
C VAL A 206 12.44 -0.97 -4.80
N ARG A 207 12.63 0.31 -5.12
CA ARG A 207 13.96 0.91 -5.29
C ARG A 207 14.16 2.04 -4.29
N TYR A 208 15.34 2.07 -3.67
CA TYR A 208 15.76 3.16 -2.79
C TYR A 208 16.06 4.41 -3.62
N ARG A 209 15.62 5.57 -3.12
CA ARG A 209 15.76 6.86 -3.79
C ARG A 209 16.45 7.84 -2.85
N LYS A 210 17.52 8.46 -3.35
CA LYS A 210 18.24 9.54 -2.62
C LYS A 210 17.42 10.83 -2.55
N HIS A 211 16.68 11.15 -3.63
CA HIS A 211 15.87 12.34 -3.72
C HIS A 211 14.41 12.02 -3.37
N ARG A 212 13.88 12.76 -2.40
CA ARG A 212 12.49 12.68 -1.95
C ARG A 212 11.59 13.43 -2.92
N VAL A 213 10.45 12.85 -3.27
CA VAL A 213 9.37 13.58 -3.94
C VAL A 213 8.67 14.44 -2.90
N LYS A 214 8.27 15.66 -3.22
CA LYS A 214 7.50 16.48 -2.27
C LYS A 214 6.07 15.94 -2.22
N ILE A 215 5.69 15.30 -1.11
CA ILE A 215 4.36 14.74 -0.85
C ILE A 215 3.69 15.63 0.20
N VAL A 216 2.57 16.25 -0.15
CA VAL A 216 1.83 17.19 0.72
C VAL A 216 0.36 16.88 0.59
N ALA A 217 -0.38 16.93 1.70
CA ALA A 217 -1.81 16.74 1.68
C ALA A 217 -2.44 17.82 0.76
N PRO A 218 -3.30 17.43 -0.19
CA PRO A 218 -4.05 18.40 -0.96
C PRO A 218 -5.04 19.14 -0.06
N ARG A 219 -5.47 20.34 -0.49
CA ARG A 219 -6.58 21.01 0.16
C ARG A 219 -7.85 20.21 -0.10
N SER A 220 -8.56 19.89 0.97
CA SER A 220 -9.85 19.19 0.96
C SER A 220 -10.85 20.02 1.77
N ASP A 221 -12.10 20.05 1.30
CA ASP A 221 -13.23 20.59 2.07
C ASP A 221 -13.90 19.51 2.93
N GLU A 222 -13.48 18.24 2.78
CA GLU A 222 -13.89 17.10 3.60
C GLU A 222 -12.91 16.88 4.77
N ASP A 223 -13.46 16.53 5.94
CA ASP A 223 -12.69 16.13 7.12
C ASP A 223 -12.21 14.67 6.98
N CYS A 224 -11.08 14.48 6.29
CA CYS A 224 -10.50 13.15 6.12
C CYS A 224 -9.76 12.69 7.38
N GLU A 225 -10.11 11.49 7.84
CA GLU A 225 -9.51 10.87 9.02
C GLU A 225 -8.30 9.99 8.66
N ALA A 226 -7.40 9.82 9.63
CA ALA A 226 -6.27 8.92 9.47
C ALA A 226 -6.74 7.47 9.62
N GLU A 227 -6.48 6.65 8.60
CA GLU A 227 -6.85 5.23 8.58
C GLU A 227 -5.64 4.32 8.91
N GLU A 228 -4.43 4.85 8.77
CA GLU A 228 -3.19 4.11 8.99
C GLU A 228 -2.33 4.80 10.05
N VAL A 229 -1.69 4.00 10.90
CA VAL A 229 -0.76 4.45 11.93
C VAL A 229 0.62 3.88 11.68
N SER A 230 1.65 4.49 12.24
CA SER A 230 3.03 3.98 12.14
C SER A 230 3.14 2.53 12.60
N SER A 231 3.87 1.70 11.86
CA SER A 231 4.18 0.31 12.22
C SER A 231 5.52 0.22 12.92
N SER A 232 5.65 -0.73 13.86
CA SER A 232 6.93 -1.05 14.49
C SER A 232 7.89 -1.70 13.50
N VAL A 233 9.17 -1.37 13.59
CA VAL A 233 10.21 -1.84 12.68
C VAL A 233 11.17 -2.77 13.40
N SER A 234 11.21 -4.03 12.97
CA SER A 234 12.21 -4.99 13.42
C SER A 234 13.59 -4.71 12.80
N SER A 235 14.63 -5.40 13.30
CA SER A 235 15.98 -5.30 12.72
C SER A 235 16.02 -5.70 11.25
N ILE A 236 15.27 -6.74 10.86
CA ILE A 236 15.14 -7.18 9.48
C ILE A 236 14.34 -6.18 8.63
N GLY A 237 13.23 -5.65 9.15
CA GLY A 237 12.45 -4.61 8.47
C GLY A 237 13.28 -3.39 8.18
N ARG A 238 14.05 -2.91 9.17
CA ARG A 238 14.99 -1.80 9.02
C ARG A 238 16.02 -2.09 7.92
N ALA A 239 16.63 -3.27 7.93
CA ALA A 239 17.62 -3.67 6.93
C ALA A 239 17.03 -3.67 5.51
N LEU A 240 15.81 -4.21 5.36
CA LEU A 240 15.08 -4.25 4.09
C LEU A 240 14.62 -2.86 3.61
N LEU A 241 14.22 -1.97 4.51
CA LEU A 241 13.71 -0.64 4.17
C LEU A 241 14.83 0.37 3.88
N THR A 242 16.03 0.14 4.42
CA THR A 242 17.18 1.05 4.27
C THR A 242 18.27 0.52 3.35
N GLY A 243 18.22 -0.75 2.94
CA GLY A 243 19.22 -1.37 2.07
C GLY A 243 20.53 -1.72 2.77
N THR A 244 20.54 -1.76 4.11
CA THR A 244 21.74 -2.16 4.87
C THR A 244 21.85 -3.69 4.93
N GLU A 245 23.03 -4.25 4.63
CA GLU A 245 23.26 -5.71 4.54
C GLU A 245 23.24 -6.49 5.87
N ARG A 246 22.74 -5.91 6.97
CA ARG A 246 22.71 -6.58 8.27
C ARG A 246 21.42 -7.38 8.45
N TYR A 247 21.28 -8.49 7.73
CA TYR A 247 20.29 -9.50 8.05
C TYR A 247 20.82 -10.29 9.25
N ALA A 248 20.31 -10.03 10.44
CA ALA A 248 20.73 -10.73 11.65
C ALA A 248 20.58 -12.26 11.43
N THR A 249 21.72 -12.95 11.50
CA THR A 249 21.85 -14.41 11.54
C THR A 249 21.47 -14.95 12.90
#